data_AF-A0A0S6WV09-F1
#
_entry.id   AF-A0A0S6WV09-F1
#
_cell.length_a   1.000
_cell.length_b   1.000
_cell.length_c   1.000
_cell.angle_alpha   90.00
_cell.angle_beta   90.00
_cell.angle_gamma   90.00
#
_symmetry.space_group_name_H-M   'P 1'
#
loop_
_entity.id
_entity.type
_entity.pdbx_description
1 polymer ?
#
loop_
_entity_poly.entity_id
_entity_poly.type
_entity_poly.pdbx_seq_one_letter_code
_entity_poly.pdbx_strand_id
1 'polypeptide(L)'
;MTGQTLQQLLDEKGDIVEFLRNQQTGPNVYPGVPGEYSNWRDEQRAWAETAVLFNQSFHMVDLLVTGPDAFEMLSYLAPNSFKGFKPNRAKQFAPVTPEGYVIGDVILFYLEEETFELVGRAPTIEWVEYWAQTGKWNVKVERDERTAARPADQQATAATTASSSRAPTP
;
A
#
# COMPACT_ATOMS: atom_id res chain seq x y z
N MET A 1 -26.41 2.56 1.19
CA MET A 1 -26.33 2.73 -0.27
C MET A 1 -25.24 1.81 -0.77
N THR A 2 -25.56 0.78 -1.55
CA THR A 2 -24.53 -0.01 -2.25
C THR A 2 -23.86 0.93 -3.25
N GLY A 3 -22.57 1.18 -3.08
CA GLY A 3 -21.81 2.07 -3.96
C GLY A 3 -21.83 1.59 -5.41
N GLN A 4 -21.68 2.54 -6.34
CA GLN A 4 -21.47 2.24 -7.77
C GLN A 4 -20.16 1.43 -7.93
N THR A 5 -20.18 0.38 -8.74
CA THR A 5 -18.96 -0.38 -9.06
C THR A 5 -18.11 0.35 -10.12
N LEU A 6 -16.83 -0.02 -10.24
CA LEU A 6 -15.98 0.53 -11.30
C LEU A 6 -16.59 0.28 -12.70
N GLN A 7 -17.11 -0.92 -12.97
CA GLN A 7 -17.73 -1.23 -14.26
C GLN A 7 -18.91 -0.30 -14.58
N GLN A 8 -19.81 -0.08 -13.61
CA GLN A 8 -20.95 0.82 -13.78
C GLN A 8 -20.52 2.26 -14.08
N LEU A 9 -19.42 2.70 -13.48
CA LEU A 9 -18.86 4.02 -13.73
C LEU A 9 -18.25 4.11 -15.15
N LEU A 10 -17.51 3.10 -15.58
CA LEU A 10 -16.89 3.08 -16.92
C LEU A 10 -17.95 3.03 -18.04
N ASP A 11 -19.01 2.22 -17.86
CA ASP A 11 -20.13 2.14 -18.79
C ASP A 11 -20.85 3.48 -18.96
N GLU A 12 -20.89 4.31 -17.90
CA GLU A 12 -21.52 5.63 -17.91
C GLU A 12 -20.66 6.69 -18.62
N LYS A 13 -19.33 6.64 -18.50
CA LYS A 13 -18.44 7.73 -18.94
C LYS A 13 -17.96 7.63 -20.38
N GLY A 14 -17.90 6.44 -20.97
CA GLY A 14 -17.44 6.24 -22.35
C GLY A 14 -15.93 6.42 -22.51
N ASP A 15 -15.45 7.66 -22.68
CA ASP A 15 -14.00 7.94 -22.80
C ASP A 15 -13.33 7.92 -21.42
N ILE A 16 -12.69 6.79 -21.12
CA ILE A 16 -11.99 6.55 -19.86
C ILE A 16 -10.78 7.48 -19.69
N VAL A 17 -10.08 7.82 -20.78
CA VAL A 17 -8.88 8.66 -20.71
C VAL A 17 -9.28 10.10 -20.37
N GLU A 18 -10.29 10.62 -21.06
CA GLU A 18 -10.85 11.94 -20.75
C GLU A 18 -11.39 11.97 -19.32
N PHE A 19 -12.12 10.94 -18.90
CA PHE A 19 -12.64 10.83 -17.55
C PHE A 19 -11.53 10.89 -16.48
N LEU A 20 -10.47 10.06 -16.62
CA LEU A 20 -9.37 10.00 -15.66
C LEU A 20 -8.57 11.31 -15.60
N ARG A 21 -8.31 11.94 -16.75
CA ARG A 21 -7.54 13.21 -16.82
C ARG A 21 -8.27 14.41 -16.21
N ASN A 22 -9.59 14.32 -16.05
CA ASN A 22 -10.44 15.40 -15.54
C ASN A 22 -11.01 15.13 -14.14
N GLN A 23 -10.52 14.09 -13.45
CA GLN A 23 -10.97 13.77 -12.09
C GLN A 23 -10.67 14.89 -11.09
N GLN A 24 -11.65 15.17 -10.23
CA GLN A 24 -11.54 16.15 -9.16
C GLN A 24 -11.03 15.51 -7.86
N THR A 25 -10.03 14.63 -7.96
CA THR A 25 -9.45 13.90 -6.81
C THR A 25 -8.48 14.74 -5.98
N GLY A 26 -8.06 15.90 -6.50
CA GLY A 26 -7.02 16.71 -5.87
C GLY A 26 -5.63 16.07 -5.92
N PRO A 27 -4.65 16.61 -5.17
CA PRO A 27 -3.30 16.07 -5.14
C PRO A 27 -3.23 14.71 -4.45
N ASN A 28 -2.33 13.84 -4.92
CA ASN A 28 -1.97 12.63 -4.18
C ASN A 28 -1.00 12.98 -3.05
N VAL A 29 -1.56 13.21 -1.86
CA VAL A 29 -0.82 13.68 -0.68
C VAL A 29 0.05 12.59 -0.04
N TYR A 30 1.09 13.00 0.69
CA TYR A 30 1.81 12.15 1.65
C TYR A 30 1.39 12.58 3.06
N PRO A 31 0.46 11.86 3.71
CA PRO A 31 -0.17 12.31 4.95
C PRO A 31 0.71 12.06 6.18
N GLY A 32 0.36 12.67 7.31
CA GLY A 32 0.89 12.35 8.64
C GLY A 32 2.32 12.81 8.93
N VAL A 33 3.06 13.27 7.92
CA VAL A 33 4.42 13.82 8.05
C VAL A 33 4.41 15.29 7.59
N PRO A 34 5.06 16.22 8.31
CA PRO A 34 5.20 17.59 7.83
C PRO A 34 5.94 17.62 6.50
N GLY A 35 5.63 18.62 5.66
CA GLY A 35 6.27 18.74 4.34
C GLY A 35 7.79 18.93 4.42
N GLU A 36 8.29 19.53 5.50
CA GLU A 36 9.71 19.75 5.79
C GLU A 36 9.92 19.75 7.33
N TYR A 37 11.04 19.20 7.79
CA TYR A 37 11.52 19.36 9.17
C TYR A 37 12.58 20.47 9.26
N SER A 38 13.47 20.57 8.27
CA SER A 38 14.43 21.67 8.11
C SER A 38 14.18 22.39 6.78
N ASN A 39 14.60 21.79 5.67
CA ASN A 39 14.16 22.09 4.32
C ASN A 39 14.49 20.92 3.39
N TRP A 40 13.70 20.73 2.33
CA TRP A 40 13.82 19.55 1.47
C TRP A 40 15.21 19.37 0.83
N ARG A 41 15.96 20.45 0.57
CA ARG A 41 17.29 20.35 -0.07
C ARG A 41 18.31 19.74 0.87
N ASP A 42 18.32 20.20 2.12
CA ASP A 42 19.25 19.68 3.13
C ASP A 42 18.85 18.26 3.56
N GLU A 43 17.54 17.96 3.63
CA GLU A 43 17.05 16.59 3.89
C GLU A 43 17.45 15.61 2.78
N GLN A 44 17.37 16.03 1.51
CA GLN A 44 17.87 15.23 0.37
C GLN A 44 19.40 15.08 0.40
N ARG A 45 20.15 16.15 0.70
CA ARG A 45 21.61 16.06 0.85
C ARG A 45 22.00 15.09 1.96
N ALA A 46 21.30 15.14 3.09
CA ALA A 46 21.57 14.29 4.25
C ALA A 46 21.40 12.79 3.94
N TRP A 47 20.46 12.38 3.08
CA TRP A 47 20.35 10.95 2.73
C TRP A 47 21.60 10.43 2.00
N ALA A 48 22.37 11.33 1.36
CA ALA A 48 23.51 10.97 0.52
C ALA A 48 24.83 11.13 1.26
N GLU A 49 24.94 12.18 2.08
CA GLU A 49 26.19 12.57 2.73
C GLU A 49 26.26 12.18 4.20
N THR A 50 25.12 11.93 4.87
CA THR A 50 25.05 11.61 6.29
C THR A 50 24.05 10.48 6.57
N ALA A 51 22.93 10.78 7.22
CA ALA A 51 21.86 9.83 7.55
C ALA A 51 20.52 10.56 7.69
N VAL A 52 19.44 9.84 7.42
CA VAL A 52 18.06 10.34 7.57
C VAL A 52 17.18 9.29 8.26
N LEU A 53 16.10 9.75 8.89
CA LEU A 53 15.02 8.89 9.37
C LEU A 53 13.81 9.11 8.46
N PHE A 54 13.51 8.12 7.61
CA PHE A 54 12.28 8.14 6.82
C PHE A 54 11.10 7.65 7.66
N ASN A 55 10.12 8.52 7.90
CA ASN A 55 8.85 8.13 8.51
C ASN A 55 7.89 7.65 7.41
N GLN A 56 7.75 6.33 7.28
CA GLN A 56 6.92 5.70 6.24
C GLN A 56 5.52 5.30 6.72
N SER A 57 5.18 5.53 7.98
CA SER A 57 4.03 4.92 8.68
C SER A 57 2.63 5.30 8.19
N PHE A 58 2.47 6.31 7.33
CA PHE A 58 1.14 6.91 7.08
C PHE A 58 0.66 6.83 5.63
N HIS A 59 1.58 6.61 4.69
CA HIS A 59 1.33 6.89 3.28
C HIS A 59 0.99 5.65 2.44
N MET A 60 1.29 4.47 2.95
CA MET A 60 0.96 3.19 2.33
C MET A 60 -0.22 2.51 3.03
N VAL A 61 -0.81 1.56 2.33
CA VAL A 61 -1.78 0.60 2.86
C VAL A 61 -1.01 -0.66 3.22
N ASP A 62 -1.36 -1.24 4.37
CA ASP A 62 -0.81 -2.49 4.84
C ASP A 62 -1.91 -3.56 4.73
N LEU A 63 -1.57 -4.73 4.17
CA LEU A 63 -2.49 -5.86 4.05
C LEU A 63 -1.84 -7.10 4.63
N LEU A 64 -2.34 -7.54 5.77
CA LEU A 64 -2.00 -8.82 6.38
C LEU A 64 -2.78 -9.92 5.67
N VAL A 65 -2.08 -10.90 5.12
CA VAL A 65 -2.63 -12.05 4.39
C VAL A 65 -2.21 -13.31 5.12
N THR A 66 -3.19 -14.07 5.62
CA THR A 66 -2.95 -15.27 6.43
C THR A 66 -3.71 -16.48 5.91
N GLY A 67 -3.15 -17.67 6.10
CA GLY A 67 -3.82 -18.95 5.85
C GLY A 67 -3.04 -19.93 4.96
N PRO A 68 -3.50 -21.18 4.87
CA PRO A 68 -2.77 -22.27 4.23
C PRO A 68 -2.52 -22.05 2.74
N ASP A 69 -3.41 -21.34 2.06
CA ASP A 69 -3.29 -21.07 0.62
C ASP A 69 -2.61 -19.73 0.30
N ALA A 70 -2.19 -18.95 1.31
CA ALA A 70 -1.67 -17.60 1.11
C ALA A 70 -0.42 -17.58 0.21
N PHE A 71 0.50 -18.53 0.42
CA PHE A 71 1.70 -18.64 -0.42
C PHE A 71 1.37 -18.98 -1.87
N GLU A 72 0.45 -19.93 -2.10
CA GLU A 72 0.05 -20.37 -3.45
C GLU A 72 -0.70 -19.25 -4.18
N MET A 73 -1.65 -18.60 -3.50
CA MET A 73 -2.40 -17.47 -4.06
C MET A 73 -1.46 -16.32 -4.46
N LEU A 74 -0.57 -15.89 -3.55
CA LEU A 74 0.38 -14.81 -3.86
C LEU A 74 1.32 -15.22 -5.00
N SER A 75 1.80 -16.47 -5.04
CA SER A 75 2.62 -16.98 -6.14
C SER A 75 1.88 -17.06 -7.47
N TYR A 76 0.55 -17.22 -7.46
CA TYR A 76 -0.27 -17.28 -8.67
C TYR A 76 -0.47 -15.89 -9.31
N LEU A 77 -0.55 -14.83 -8.50
CA LEU A 77 -0.91 -13.49 -8.95
C LEU A 77 0.23 -12.70 -9.58
N ALA A 78 1.49 -13.10 -9.38
CA ALA A 78 2.65 -12.35 -9.83
C ALA A 78 3.69 -13.21 -10.55
N PRO A 79 4.44 -12.63 -11.51
CA PRO A 79 5.48 -13.34 -12.24
C PRO A 79 6.75 -13.56 -11.40
N ASN A 80 6.84 -12.99 -10.19
CA ASN A 80 7.96 -13.19 -9.29
C ASN A 80 8.16 -14.70 -9.00
N SER A 81 9.41 -15.16 -8.97
CA SER A 81 9.69 -16.53 -8.52
C SER A 81 9.55 -16.63 -7.00
N PHE A 82 8.71 -17.56 -6.53
CA PHE A 82 8.55 -17.94 -5.12
C PHE A 82 9.45 -19.13 -4.73
N LYS A 83 10.25 -19.66 -5.67
CA LYS A 83 11.19 -20.75 -5.39
C LYS A 83 12.18 -20.33 -4.30
N GLY A 84 12.18 -21.07 -3.19
CA GLY A 84 13.06 -20.80 -2.05
C GLY A 84 12.69 -19.55 -1.25
N PHE A 85 11.51 -18.96 -1.46
CA PHE A 85 10.98 -17.91 -0.61
C PHE A 85 10.51 -18.50 0.72
N LYS A 86 11.02 -17.96 1.83
CA LYS A 86 10.85 -18.47 3.19
C LYS A 86 10.68 -17.29 4.14
N PRO A 87 10.16 -17.50 5.37
CA PRO A 87 10.04 -16.46 6.38
C PRO A 87 11.30 -15.62 6.60
N ASN A 88 11.13 -14.39 7.07
CA ASN A 88 12.17 -13.36 7.24
C ASN A 88 12.82 -12.92 5.92
N ARG A 89 12.04 -12.88 4.83
CA ARG A 89 12.45 -12.35 3.53
C ARG A 89 11.37 -11.47 2.94
N ALA A 90 11.79 -10.50 2.14
CA ALA A 90 10.89 -9.63 1.39
C ALA A 90 11.10 -9.73 -0.12
N LYS A 91 10.08 -9.34 -0.88
CA LYS A 91 10.12 -9.20 -2.35
C LYS A 91 9.36 -7.95 -2.76
N GLN A 92 9.79 -7.30 -3.84
CA GLN A 92 8.91 -6.38 -4.57
C GLN A 92 7.93 -7.23 -5.40
N PHE A 93 6.69 -7.28 -4.93
CA PHE A 93 5.60 -8.06 -5.50
C PHE A 93 4.85 -7.22 -6.53
N ALA A 94 4.80 -7.70 -7.78
CA ALA A 94 4.26 -6.95 -8.91
C ALA A 94 3.23 -7.80 -9.68
N PRO A 95 1.96 -7.85 -9.23
CA PRO A 95 0.94 -8.65 -9.89
C PRO A 95 0.56 -8.08 -11.25
N VAL A 96 0.08 -8.98 -12.12
CA VAL A 96 -0.32 -8.65 -13.48
C VAL A 96 -1.75 -9.11 -13.77
N THR A 97 -2.38 -8.44 -14.71
CA THR A 97 -3.62 -8.89 -15.37
C THR A 97 -3.42 -10.21 -16.11
N PRO A 98 -4.49 -10.93 -16.49
CA PRO A 98 -4.40 -12.09 -17.38
C PRO A 98 -3.65 -11.82 -18.69
N GLU A 99 -3.71 -10.60 -19.20
CA GLU A 99 -3.01 -10.15 -20.41
C GLU A 99 -1.55 -9.74 -20.15
N GLY A 100 -1.09 -9.74 -18.90
CA GLY A 100 0.29 -9.44 -18.52
C GLY A 100 0.60 -7.96 -18.23
N TYR A 101 -0.40 -7.08 -18.22
CA TYR A 101 -0.22 -5.69 -17.78
C TYR A 101 -0.07 -5.61 -16.25
N VAL A 102 0.87 -4.80 -15.79
CA VAL A 102 1.09 -4.54 -14.36
C VAL A 102 -0.10 -3.81 -13.75
N ILE A 103 -0.61 -4.34 -12.63
CA ILE A 103 -1.65 -3.68 -11.83
C ILE A 103 -1.04 -2.62 -10.91
N GLY A 104 0.13 -2.92 -10.35
CA GLY A 104 0.89 -2.09 -9.43
C GLY A 104 2.02 -2.91 -8.80
N ASP A 105 2.58 -2.41 -7.70
CA ASP A 105 3.59 -3.11 -6.92
C ASP A 105 3.55 -2.72 -5.44
N VAL A 106 4.02 -3.63 -4.59
CA VAL A 106 4.15 -3.47 -3.12
C VAL A 106 5.35 -4.26 -2.62
N ILE A 107 5.79 -3.99 -1.40
CA ILE A 107 6.73 -4.89 -0.72
C ILE A 107 5.92 -5.99 -0.03
N LEU A 108 6.21 -7.24 -0.39
CA LEU A 108 5.67 -8.43 0.24
C LEU A 108 6.70 -8.97 1.25
N PHE A 109 6.33 -8.97 2.53
CA PHE A 109 7.08 -9.57 3.61
C PHE A 109 6.52 -10.97 3.90
N TYR A 110 7.39 -11.97 3.93
CA TYR A 110 7.04 -13.29 4.47
C TYR A 110 7.46 -13.29 5.94
N LEU A 111 6.49 -13.06 6.83
CA LEU A 111 6.75 -12.84 8.25
C LEU A 111 7.06 -14.16 8.96
N GLU A 112 6.15 -15.11 8.84
CA GLU A 112 6.20 -16.46 9.39
C GLU A 112 5.39 -17.41 8.50
N GLU A 113 5.41 -18.72 8.76
CA GLU A 113 4.63 -19.69 7.98
C GLU A 113 3.16 -19.28 7.87
N GLU A 114 2.61 -19.31 6.65
CA GLU A 114 1.23 -18.90 6.35
C GLU A 114 0.87 -17.43 6.65
N THR A 115 1.83 -16.57 7.00
CA THR A 115 1.58 -15.15 7.35
C THR A 115 2.44 -14.22 6.51
N PHE A 116 1.79 -13.32 5.78
CA PHE A 116 2.42 -12.36 4.88
C PHE A 116 1.87 -10.96 5.10
N GLU A 117 2.69 -9.95 4.85
CA GLU A 117 2.29 -8.55 4.91
C GLU A 117 2.68 -7.84 3.62
N LEU A 118 1.73 -7.16 3.00
CA LEU A 118 1.94 -6.37 1.79
C LEU A 118 1.83 -4.89 2.15
N VAL A 119 2.87 -4.12 1.85
CA VAL A 119 2.93 -2.68 2.12
C VAL A 119 3.12 -1.92 0.81
N GLY A 120 2.15 -1.08 0.45
CA GLY A 120 2.27 -0.20 -0.71
C GLY A 120 0.97 0.49 -1.11
N ARG A 121 0.77 0.72 -2.42
CA ARG A 121 -0.39 1.46 -2.91
C ARG A 121 -1.61 0.56 -3.14
N ALA A 122 -2.79 1.17 -3.00
CA ALA A 122 -4.09 0.52 -3.08
C ALA A 122 -4.32 -0.43 -4.28
N PRO A 123 -3.87 -0.16 -5.53
CA PRO A 123 -4.22 -1.02 -6.66
C PRO A 123 -3.84 -2.49 -6.49
N THR A 124 -2.62 -2.76 -5.99
CA THR A 124 -2.17 -4.13 -5.74
C THR A 124 -2.85 -4.75 -4.52
N ILE A 125 -3.14 -3.94 -3.50
CA ILE A 125 -3.85 -4.40 -2.30
C ILE A 125 -5.27 -4.85 -2.66
N GLU A 126 -6.02 -4.01 -3.38
CA GLU A 126 -7.38 -4.30 -3.85
C GLU A 126 -7.42 -5.53 -4.77
N TRP A 127 -6.38 -5.72 -5.61
CA TRP A 127 -6.26 -6.92 -6.44
C TRP A 127 -6.11 -8.20 -5.60
N VAL A 128 -5.27 -8.18 -4.58
CA VAL A 128 -5.09 -9.33 -3.67
C VAL A 128 -6.36 -9.59 -2.87
N GLU A 129 -7.02 -8.54 -2.35
CA GLU A 129 -8.30 -8.66 -1.65
C GLU A 129 -9.39 -9.27 -2.53
N TYR A 130 -9.51 -8.84 -3.80
CA TYR A 130 -10.45 -9.43 -4.76
C TYR A 130 -10.23 -10.93 -4.91
N TRP A 131 -9.00 -11.37 -5.17
CA TRP A 131 -8.71 -12.80 -5.33
C TRP A 131 -8.89 -13.61 -4.05
N ALA A 132 -8.60 -13.04 -2.88
CA ALA A 132 -8.87 -13.68 -1.60
C ALA A 132 -10.39 -13.88 -1.37
N GLN A 133 -11.22 -12.93 -1.81
CA GLN A 133 -12.67 -12.96 -1.60
C GLN A 133 -13.43 -13.79 -2.65
N THR A 134 -12.99 -13.78 -3.90
CA THR A 134 -13.72 -14.39 -5.02
C THR A 134 -13.06 -15.65 -5.56
N GLY A 135 -11.83 -15.93 -5.13
CA GLY A 135 -11.07 -17.10 -5.56
C GLY A 135 -11.47 -18.38 -4.83
N LYS A 136 -10.69 -19.43 -5.09
CA LYS A 136 -10.82 -20.76 -4.45
C LYS A 136 -10.00 -20.90 -3.16
N TRP A 137 -9.39 -19.81 -2.70
CA TRP A 137 -8.30 -19.84 -1.74
C TRP A 137 -8.82 -19.80 -0.31
N ASN A 138 -8.28 -20.64 0.57
CA ASN A 138 -8.48 -20.57 2.00
C ASN A 138 -7.51 -19.54 2.61
N VAL A 139 -7.87 -18.26 2.49
CA VAL A 139 -7.07 -17.11 2.92
C VAL A 139 -7.95 -16.11 3.65
N LYS A 140 -7.41 -15.48 4.69
CA LYS A 140 -7.98 -14.31 5.37
C LYS A 140 -7.11 -13.09 5.07
N VAL A 141 -7.75 -11.95 4.86
CA VAL A 141 -7.08 -10.66 4.71
C VAL A 141 -7.52 -9.66 5.78
N GLU A 142 -6.61 -8.82 6.25
CA GLU A 142 -6.86 -7.70 7.16
C GLU A 142 -6.11 -6.47 6.67
N ARG A 143 -6.86 -5.39 6.40
CA ARG A 143 -6.35 -4.15 5.79
C ARG A 143 -6.20 -3.08 6.85
N ASP A 144 -5.01 -2.48 6.95
CA ASP A 144 -4.80 -1.20 7.59
C ASP A 144 -4.61 -0.10 6.54
N GLU A 145 -5.48 0.90 6.59
CA GLU A 145 -5.59 1.91 5.54
C GLU A 145 -4.57 3.03 5.72
N ARG A 146 -4.12 3.63 4.61
CA ARG A 146 -3.27 4.83 4.67
C ARG A 146 -4.01 5.98 5.35
N THR A 147 -3.31 6.83 6.11
CA THR A 147 -3.95 7.88 6.93
C THR A 147 -4.88 8.80 6.13
N ALA A 148 -4.52 9.16 4.89
CA ALA A 148 -5.32 10.04 4.04
C ALA A 148 -6.71 9.47 3.68
N ALA A 149 -6.88 8.14 3.72
CA ALA A 149 -8.13 7.47 3.40
C ALA A 149 -8.93 7.05 4.65
N ARG A 150 -8.41 7.29 5.86
CA ARG A 150 -9.13 7.00 7.12
C ARG A 150 -10.21 8.05 7.41
N PRO A 151 -11.25 7.72 8.19
CA PRO A 151 -12.19 8.70 8.75
C PRO A 151 -11.48 9.83 9.52
N ALA A 152 -12.02 11.05 9.48
CA ALA A 152 -11.36 12.26 9.99
C ALA A 152 -10.95 12.18 11.48
N ASP A 153 -11.76 11.51 12.31
CA ASP A 153 -11.48 11.27 13.73
C ASP A 153 -10.28 10.34 13.97
N GLN A 154 -9.93 9.51 12.98
CA GLN A 154 -8.78 8.59 13.02
C GLN A 154 -7.51 9.17 12.40
N GLN A 155 -7.58 10.35 11.76
CA GLN A 155 -6.40 11.00 11.16
C GLN A 155 -5.57 11.78 12.19
N ALA A 156 -6.17 12.25 13.29
CA ALA A 156 -5.53 13.13 14.27
C ALA A 156 -4.66 12.40 15.33
N THR A 157 -4.94 11.12 15.60
CA THR A 157 -4.23 10.32 16.61
C THR A 157 -2.82 9.90 16.16
N ALA A 158 -2.61 9.77 14.85
CA ALA A 158 -1.34 9.40 14.23
C ALA A 158 -0.24 10.49 14.33
N ALA A 159 -0.61 11.76 14.29
CA ALA A 159 0.34 12.88 14.31
C ALA A 159 0.83 13.26 15.72
N THR A 160 0.05 12.94 16.75
CA THR A 160 0.29 13.44 18.12
C THR A 160 1.38 12.66 18.85
N THR A 161 1.51 11.36 18.60
CA THR A 161 2.52 10.47 19.23
C THR A 161 3.95 10.71 18.74
N ALA A 162 4.14 11.26 17.54
CA ALA A 162 5.46 11.59 17.01
C ALA A 162 6.03 12.93 17.53
N SER A 163 5.18 13.83 18.05
CA SER A 163 5.60 15.17 18.49
C SER A 163 6.08 15.24 19.94
N SER A 164 5.83 14.20 20.76
CA SER A 164 6.15 14.21 22.19
C SER A 164 7.58 13.81 22.54
N SER A 165 8.42 13.45 21.56
CA SER A 165 9.83 13.10 21.76
C SER A 165 10.79 14.25 21.40
N ARG A 166 10.48 15.47 21.84
CA ARG A 166 11.47 16.55 21.80
C ARG A 166 12.48 16.29 22.92
N ALA A 167 13.62 15.70 22.58
CA ALA A 167 14.75 15.58 23.51
C ALA A 167 15.14 16.99 24.00
N PRO A 168 15.41 17.18 25.31
CA PRO A 168 15.90 18.46 25.80
C PRO A 168 17.26 18.74 25.14
N THR A 169 17.37 19.92 24.54
CA THR A 169 18.61 20.42 23.93
C THR A 169 19.68 20.59 25.02
N PRO A 170 20.96 20.28 24.75
CA PRO A 170 22.05 20.43 25.72
C PRO A 170 22.25 21.88 26.18
#